data_AF-A0A497ILZ3-F1
#
_entry.id   AF-A0A497ILZ3-F1
#
_cell.length_a   1.000
_cell.length_b   1.000
_cell.length_c   1.000
_cell.angle_alpha   90.00
_cell.angle_beta   90.00
_cell.angle_gamma   90.00
#
_symmetry.space_group_name_H-M   'P 1'
#
loop_
_entity.id
_entity.type
_entity.pdbx_description
1 polymer ?
#
loop_
_entity_poly.entity_id
_entity_poly.type
_entity_poly.pdbx_seq_one_letter_code
_entity_poly.pdbx_strand_id
1 'polypeptide(L)' 'MSEYAEIPMASGWYMTITLASSERYGNDYIEIAKERSGQKRTRFNLNPKYARALGEALVEFADKNNL' A
#
# COMPACT_ATOMS: atom_id res chain seq x y z
N MET A 1 -5.69 6.06 -16.26
CA MET A 1 -4.56 6.72 -15.59
C MET A 1 -4.42 6.06 -14.22
N SER A 2 -3.37 5.29 -13.96
CA SER A 2 -3.10 4.77 -12.62
C SER A 2 -2.44 5.90 -11.83
N GLU A 3 -3.24 6.63 -11.05
CA GLU A 3 -2.70 7.64 -10.13
C GLU A 3 -1.91 6.91 -9.04
N TYR A 4 -0.59 6.90 -9.22
CA TYR A 4 0.37 6.46 -8.24
C TYR A 4 0.25 7.43 -7.05
N ALA A 5 -0.23 6.95 -5.91
CA ALA A 5 -0.38 7.78 -4.71
C ALA A 5 0.89 7.68 -3.86
N GLU A 6 1.67 8.75 -3.83
CA GLU A 6 2.80 8.91 -2.90
C GLU A 6 2.36 9.75 -1.71
N ILE A 7 2.49 9.21 -0.50
CA ILE A 7 2.22 9.94 0.74
C ILE A 7 3.57 10.30 1.37
N PRO A 8 3.94 11.59 1.43
CA PRO A 8 5.23 11.99 1.99
C PRO A 8 5.31 11.65 3.48
N MET A 9 6.48 11.14 3.90
CA MET A 9 6.83 10.86 5.29
C MET A 9 8.06 11.68 5.70
N ALA A 10 8.44 11.59 6.98
CA ALA A 10 9.67 12.23 7.47
C ALA A 10 10.95 11.67 6.81
N SER A 11 11.97 12.52 6.71
CA SER A 11 13.33 12.16 6.26
C SER A 11 13.44 11.64 4.83
N GLY A 12 12.61 12.17 3.92
CA GLY A 12 12.67 11.84 2.49
C GLY A 12 12.19 10.42 2.16
N TRP A 13 11.36 9.85 3.03
CA TRP A 13 10.64 8.62 2.75
C TRP A 13 9.24 8.95 2.26
N TYR A 14 8.68 8.06 1.46
CA TYR A 14 7.30 8.13 0.98
C TYR A 14 6.63 6.79 1.24
N MET A 15 5.34 6.79 1.53
CA MET A 15 4.52 5.59 1.43
C MET A 15 3.99 5.49 0.01
N THR A 16 4.18 4.34 -0.63
CA THR A 16 3.72 4.06 -1.98
C THR A 16 2.66 2.97 -1.96
N ILE A 17 1.67 3.08 -2.83
CA ILE A 17 0.66 2.04 -3.09
C ILE A 17 0.70 1.72 -4.58
N THR A 18 0.99 0.47 -4.92
CA THR A 18 1.26 0.06 -6.31
C THR A 18 0.58 -1.26 -6.63
N LEU A 19 -0.02 -1.37 -7.82
CA LEU A 19 -0.39 -2.66 -8.38
C LEU A 19 0.87 -3.27 -9.02
N ALA A 20 1.35 -4.37 -8.45
CA ALA A 20 2.55 -5.08 -8.89
C ALA A 20 2.19 -6.50 -9.34
N SER A 21 2.99 -7.05 -10.25
CA SER A 21 2.80 -8.42 -10.76
C SER A 21 3.88 -9.34 -10.22
N SER A 22 3.50 -10.54 -9.78
CA SER A 22 4.46 -11.56 -9.36
C SER A 22 4.82 -12.46 -10.52
N GLU A 23 6.07 -12.39 -11.00
CA GLU A 23 6.58 -13.34 -12.01
C GLU A 23 6.55 -14.80 -11.51
N ARG A 24 6.73 -15.00 -10.20
CA ARG A 24 6.77 -16.33 -9.58
C ARG A 24 5.38 -16.98 -9.45
N TYR A 25 4.35 -16.18 -9.17
CA TYR A 25 3.01 -16.68 -8.87
C TYR A 25 1.97 -16.34 -9.94
N GLY A 26 2.37 -15.60 -10.99
CA GLY A 26 1.53 -15.25 -12.14
C GLY A 26 0.32 -14.38 -11.81
N ASN A 27 0.31 -13.74 -10.63
CA ASN A 27 -0.84 -12.98 -10.13
C ASN A 27 -0.43 -11.56 -9.73
N ASP A 28 -1.36 -10.64 -9.89
CA ASP A 28 -1.23 -9.26 -9.43
C ASP A 28 -1.52 -9.13 -7.94
N TYR A 29 -0.83 -8.20 -7.29
CA TYR A 29 -1.01 -7.84 -5.90
C TYR A 29 -0.83 -6.34 -5.70
N ILE A 30 -1.51 -5.81 -4.68
CA ILE A 30 -1.27 -4.44 -4.23
C ILE A 30 -0.10 -4.48 -3.25
N GLU A 31 0.96 -3.73 -3.54
CA GLU A 31 2.07 -3.48 -2.63
C GLU A 31 1.88 -2.13 -1.96
N ILE A 32 1.94 -2.11 -0.63
CA ILE A 32 2.11 -0.89 0.17
C ILE A 32 3.52 -0.94 0.74
N ALA A 33 4.34 0.07 0.47
CA ALA A 33 5.73 0.10 0.92
C ALA A 33 6.17 1.48 1.38
N LYS A 34 7.19 1.52 2.23
CA LYS A 34 7.94 2.73 2.52
C LYS A 34 9.14 2.79 1.57
N GLU A 35 9.22 3.81 0.73
CA GLU A 35 10.22 3.93 -0.33
C GLU A 35 11.10 5.18 -0.16
N ARG A 36 12.39 5.04 -0.48
CA ARG A 36 13.34 6.15 -0.61
C ARG A 36 14.39 5.79 -1.65
N SER A 37 14.52 6.61 -2.70
CA SER A 37 15.52 6.42 -3.75
C SER A 37 15.54 4.99 -4.33
N GLY A 38 14.35 4.41 -4.59
CA GLY A 38 14.19 3.04 -5.09
C GLY A 38 14.35 1.94 -4.03
N GLN A 39 14.72 2.26 -2.80
CA GLN A 39 14.80 1.29 -1.71
C GLN A 39 13.46 1.18 -0.97
N LYS A 40 12.85 -0.01 -1.02
CA LYS A 40 11.59 -0.31 -0.33
C LYS A 40 11.82 -1.05 0.98
N ARG A 41 11.18 -0.59 2.07
CA ARG A 41 11.12 -1.21 3.41
C ARG A 41 9.68 -1.38 3.87
N THR A 42 9.48 -2.23 4.88
CA THR A 42 8.17 -2.47 5.53
C THR A 42 7.06 -2.72 4.51
N ARG A 43 7.25 -3.72 3.65
CA ARG A 43 6.33 -4.04 2.56
C ARG A 43 5.13 -4.82 3.10
N PHE A 44 3.96 -4.44 2.65
CA PHE A 44 2.71 -5.15 2.87
C PHE A 44 2.08 -5.48 1.52
N ASN A 45 1.91 -6.77 1.24
CA ASN A 45 1.34 -7.25 -0.02
C ASN A 45 -0.06 -7.77 0.21
N LEU A 46 -1.00 -7.29 -0.60
CA LEU A 46 -2.42 -7.60 -0.49
C LEU A 46 -2.92 -8.20 -1.80
N ASN A 47 -3.66 -9.30 -1.72
CA ASN A 47 -4.40 -9.76 -2.89
C ASN A 47 -5.48 -8.71 -3.24
N PRO A 48 -5.57 -8.22 -4.49
CA PRO A 48 -6.46 -7.11 -4.84
C PRO A 48 -7.94 -7.38 -4.51
N LYS A 49 -8.35 -8.66 -4.49
CA LYS A 49 -9.71 -9.06 -4.11
C LYS A 49 -10.12 -8.64 -2.69
N TYR A 50 -9.16 -8.38 -1.81
CA TYR A 50 -9.39 -7.96 -0.43
C TYR A 50 -9.21 -6.46 -0.20
N ALA A 51 -8.92 -5.67 -1.25
CA ALA A 51 -8.67 -4.23 -1.14
C ALA A 51 -9.82 -3.47 -0.46
N ARG A 52 -11.06 -3.78 -0.86
CA ARG A 52 -12.26 -3.16 -0.28
C ARG A 52 -12.39 -3.48 1.22
N ALA A 53 -12.27 -4.76 1.57
CA ALA A 53 -12.40 -5.19 2.97
C ALA A 53 -11.33 -4.55 3.87
N LEU A 54 -10.10 -4.41 3.37
CA LEU A 54 -9.05 -3.68 4.10
C LEU A 54 -9.42 -2.20 4.28
N GLY A 55 -9.89 -1.54 3.22
CA GLY A 55 -10.33 -0.13 3.30
C GLY A 55 -11.43 0.08 4.33
N GLU A 56 -12.46 -0.77 4.32
CA GLU A 56 -13.56 -0.74 5.29
C GLU A 56 -13.04 -0.94 6.74
N ALA A 57 -12.14 -1.91 6.96
CA ALA A 57 -11.54 -2.15 8.27
C ALA A 57 -10.67 -0.98 8.77
N LEU A 58 -9.96 -0.28 7.88
CA LEU A 58 -9.16 0.88 8.22
C LEU A 58 -10.02 2.09 8.62
N VAL A 59 -11.14 2.32 7.91
CA VAL A 59 -12.11 3.37 8.28
C VAL A 59 -12.71 3.06 9.65
N GLU A 60 -13.19 1.83 9.86
CA GLU A 60 -13.75 1.43 11.16
C GLU A 60 -12.72 1.57 12.30
N PHE A 61 -11.45 1.25 12.02
CA PHE A 61 -10.37 1.46 12.98
C PHE A 61 -10.16 2.95 13.30
N ALA A 62 -10.14 3.83 12.29
CA ALA A 62 -9.97 5.27 12.51
C ALA A 62 -11.13 5.85 13.34
N ASP A 63 -12.38 5.50 12.98
CA ASP A 63 -13.58 5.93 13.71
C ASP A 63 -13.55 5.51 15.18
N LYS A 64 -13.15 4.25 15.47
CA LYS A 64 -13.06 3.73 16.84
C LYS A 64 -11.95 4.35 17.68
N ASN A 65 -10.91 4.87 17.04
CA ASN A 65 -9.75 5.43 17.73
C ASN A 65 -9.68 6.97 17.65
N ASN A 66 -10.68 7.62 17.04
CA ASN A 66 -10.75 9.07 16.87
C ASN A 66 -9.49 9.65 16.19
N LEU A 67 -9.08 9.01 15.09
CA LEU A 67 -7.94 9.39 14.24
C LEU A 67 -8.34 10.26 13.06
#